data_AF-A0A653CX05-F1
#
_entry.id   AF-A0A653CX05-F1
#
_cell.length_a   1.000
_cell.length_b   1.000
_cell.length_c   1.000
_cell.angle_alpha   90.00
_cell.angle_beta   90.00
_cell.angle_gamma   90.00
#
_symmetry.space_group_name_H-M   'P 1'
#
loop_
_entity.id
_entity.type
_entity.pdbx_description
1 polymer ?
#
loop_
_entity_poly.entity_id
_entity_poly.type
_entity_poly.pdbx_seq_one_letter_code
_entity_poly.pdbx_strand_id
1 'polypeptide(L)'
;QAVFSRVARVCKNDRGGPHRFRNRWTSFLKSRLNCSVTGEFPFAFNEIQSTTELIDGKYGDTNAQLVYGAFTTPPNSISGSAVCAFSLQDITDTFEGNFKEQAAINANWLPVTSSKVPDPRPGQCHNDSRTLPDLTLNFIKTHSLMDESVPSFFGQPIVVRASFHYRFTQIAVDPQVKVPGGKTYDVLFIGTDNGKVIKAVNGLSADQRYGVRTVVIEEIQVFPSHVPVRNMKVERGNKGEKGGETRLIVVSDSEVQSLRVHRCDSNKISSC
;
A
#
# COMPACT_ATOMS: atom_id res chain seq x y z
N GLN A 1 -19.80 10.93 7.57
CA GLN A 1 -18.36 10.99 7.89
C GLN A 1 -17.62 10.17 6.85
N ALA A 2 -16.52 10.67 6.28
CA ALA A 2 -15.73 9.96 5.28
C ALA A 2 -14.45 9.40 5.90
N VAL A 3 -14.03 8.20 5.48
CA VAL A 3 -12.76 7.58 5.85
C VAL A 3 -11.73 7.88 4.76
N PHE A 4 -10.48 8.07 5.13
CA PHE A 4 -9.34 8.19 4.20
C PHE A 4 -8.15 7.41 4.71
N SER A 5 -7.54 6.62 3.82
CA SER A 5 -6.31 5.88 4.10
C SER A 5 -5.11 6.82 4.20
N ARG A 6 -4.22 6.54 5.16
CA ARG A 6 -3.05 7.37 5.43
C ARG A 6 -1.81 6.53 5.67
N VAL A 7 -0.68 7.03 5.22
CA VAL A 7 0.65 6.61 5.66
C VAL A 7 1.17 7.63 6.65
N ALA A 8 1.86 7.17 7.70
CA ALA A 8 2.50 8.02 8.68
C ALA A 8 3.96 7.60 8.89
N ARG A 9 4.81 8.56 9.28
CA ARG A 9 6.21 8.31 9.62
C ARG A 9 6.57 8.90 10.98
N VAL A 10 7.55 8.28 11.63
CA VAL A 10 8.22 8.76 12.84
C VAL A 10 9.71 8.46 12.73
N CYS A 11 10.56 9.30 13.31
CA CYS A 11 11.99 9.05 13.38
C CYS A 11 12.29 8.01 14.46
N LYS A 12 13.11 7.01 14.14
CA LYS A 12 13.50 5.94 15.09
C LYS A 12 14.18 6.48 16.35
N ASN A 13 14.89 7.59 16.22
CA ASN A 13 15.64 8.25 17.29
C ASN A 13 14.89 9.43 17.92
N ASP A 14 13.57 9.54 17.71
CA ASP A 14 12.73 10.54 18.39
C ASP A 14 12.67 10.21 19.89
N ARG A 15 13.23 11.10 20.71
CA ARG A 15 13.32 10.98 22.18
C ARG A 15 12.28 11.84 22.89
N GLY A 16 11.27 12.33 22.16
CA GLY A 16 10.36 13.37 22.61
C GLY A 16 11.00 14.76 22.60
N GLY A 17 10.22 15.77 22.99
CA GLY A 17 10.68 17.15 23.07
C GLY A 17 11.08 17.59 24.50
N PRO A 18 11.60 18.82 24.66
CA PRO A 18 11.92 19.40 25.95
C PRO A 18 10.67 19.62 26.82
N HIS A 19 10.90 19.69 28.13
CA HIS A 19 9.90 20.06 29.16
C HIS A 19 8.54 19.36 29.00
N ARG A 20 7.52 20.09 28.50
CA ARG A 20 6.14 19.63 28.34
C ARG A 20 5.93 18.64 27.19
N PHE A 21 6.94 18.47 26.32
CA PHE A 21 6.88 17.61 25.13
C PHE A 21 7.58 16.25 25.32
N ARG A 22 8.07 15.93 26.53
CA ARG A 22 8.83 14.70 26.81
C ARG A 22 8.15 13.40 26.36
N ASN A 23 6.82 13.33 26.45
CA ASN A 23 6.03 12.15 26.10
C ASN A 23 5.22 12.36 24.79
N ARG A 24 5.71 13.20 23.87
CA ARG A 24 5.04 13.49 22.60
C ARG A 24 6.02 13.30 21.44
N TRP A 25 5.55 12.66 20.36
CA TRP A 25 6.31 12.57 19.11
C TRP A 25 6.64 13.97 18.59
N THR A 26 7.89 14.20 18.22
CA THR A 26 8.36 15.45 17.60
C THR A 26 8.53 15.31 16.08
N SER A 27 8.34 14.11 15.54
CA SER A 27 8.55 13.78 14.12
C SER A 27 7.33 13.16 13.43
N PHE A 28 6.19 13.03 14.13
CA PHE A 28 4.99 12.39 13.57
C PHE A 28 4.36 13.24 12.47
N LEU A 29 4.36 12.71 11.25
CA LEU A 29 3.64 13.26 10.10
C LEU A 29 2.81 12.17 9.43
N LYS A 30 1.70 12.55 8.80
CA LYS A 30 0.84 11.66 8.01
C LYS A 30 0.39 12.31 6.70
N SER A 31 0.28 11.52 5.65
CA SER A 31 -0.29 11.92 4.36
C SER A 31 -1.37 10.94 3.91
N ARG A 32 -2.30 11.41 3.06
CA ARG A 32 -3.33 10.59 2.42
C ARG A 32 -2.69 9.70 1.35
N LEU A 33 -3.11 8.44 1.28
CA LEU A 33 -2.80 7.56 0.15
C LEU A 33 -3.86 7.75 -0.95
N ASN A 34 -3.44 8.00 -2.19
CA ASN A 34 -4.35 8.15 -3.32
C ASN A 34 -4.43 6.85 -4.14
N CYS A 35 -5.48 6.06 -3.89
CA CYS A 35 -5.85 4.92 -4.72
C CYS A 35 -7.15 5.24 -5.45
N SER A 36 -7.05 5.81 -6.66
CA SER A 36 -8.22 6.21 -7.44
C SER A 36 -8.06 5.88 -8.91
N VAL A 37 -9.15 5.47 -9.58
CA VAL A 37 -9.18 5.38 -11.04
C VAL A 37 -9.21 6.80 -11.61
N THR A 38 -8.32 7.07 -12.56
CA THR A 38 -8.25 8.34 -13.29
C THR A 38 -9.36 8.43 -14.34
N GLY A 39 -9.92 9.62 -14.53
CA GLY A 39 -10.98 9.90 -15.51
C GLY A 39 -11.54 11.30 -15.30
N GLU A 40 -12.59 11.67 -16.03
CA GLU A 40 -13.29 12.95 -15.86
C GLU A 40 -13.79 13.13 -14.40
N PHE A 41 -14.26 12.03 -13.81
CA PHE A 41 -14.60 11.94 -12.39
C PHE A 41 -13.77 10.86 -11.71
N PRO A 42 -12.75 11.23 -10.92
CA PRO A 42 -11.92 10.25 -10.20
C PRO A 42 -12.74 9.43 -9.21
N PHE A 43 -12.61 8.10 -9.27
CA PHE A 43 -13.26 7.19 -8.32
C PHE A 43 -12.24 6.65 -7.33
N ALA A 44 -12.38 6.99 -6.04
CA ALA A 44 -11.40 6.68 -4.99
C ALA A 44 -11.81 5.48 -4.11
N PHE A 45 -10.85 4.60 -3.84
CA PHE A 45 -10.95 3.51 -2.86
C PHE A 45 -10.29 3.96 -1.56
N ASN A 46 -11.11 4.39 -0.61
CA ASN A 46 -10.60 5.15 0.55
C ASN A 46 -10.23 4.30 1.76
N GLU A 47 -10.68 3.04 1.85
CA GLU A 47 -10.52 2.20 3.04
C GLU A 47 -9.48 1.09 2.80
N ILE A 48 -8.26 1.29 3.30
CA ILE A 48 -7.18 0.29 3.23
C ILE A 48 -7.51 -0.91 4.14
N GLN A 49 -7.27 -2.11 3.63
CA GLN A 49 -7.55 -3.37 4.32
C GLN A 49 -6.26 -4.08 4.74
N SER A 50 -5.24 -4.02 3.89
CA SER A 50 -3.95 -4.68 4.13
C SER A 50 -2.86 -4.06 3.26
N THR A 51 -1.62 -4.27 3.69
CA THR A 51 -0.41 -3.84 2.97
C THR A 51 0.63 -4.94 2.99
N THR A 52 1.51 -4.91 2.00
CA THR A 52 2.73 -5.72 1.96
C THR A 52 3.88 -5.04 2.72
N GLU A 53 4.97 -5.80 2.90
CA GLU A 53 6.29 -5.23 3.19
C GLU A 53 6.84 -4.48 1.95
N LEU A 54 8.00 -3.84 2.10
CA LEU A 54 8.68 -3.20 0.97
C LEU A 54 9.16 -4.26 -0.03
N ILE A 55 8.82 -4.06 -1.30
CA ILE A 55 9.20 -4.90 -2.41
C ILE A 55 10.21 -4.17 -3.29
N ASP A 56 11.43 -4.69 -3.35
CA ASP A 56 12.45 -4.22 -4.27
C ASP A 56 12.25 -4.81 -5.67
N GLY A 57 12.21 -3.95 -6.69
CA GLY A 57 12.00 -4.41 -8.05
C GLY A 57 12.41 -3.42 -9.14
N LYS A 58 12.44 -3.92 -10.37
CA LYS A 58 12.60 -3.12 -11.58
C LYS A 58 11.28 -3.05 -12.34
N TYR A 59 10.83 -1.84 -12.65
CA TYR A 59 9.56 -1.55 -13.30
C TYR A 59 9.80 -0.65 -14.53
N GLY A 60 9.73 -1.23 -15.72
CA GLY A 60 10.32 -0.64 -16.93
C GLY A 60 11.80 -0.35 -16.71
N ASP A 61 12.20 0.89 -16.89
CA ASP A 61 13.60 1.34 -16.68
C ASP A 61 13.87 1.85 -15.25
N THR A 62 12.90 1.78 -14.35
CA THR A 62 13.01 2.35 -12.99
C THR A 62 13.18 1.26 -11.94
N ASN A 63 14.22 1.35 -11.11
CA ASN A 63 14.30 0.58 -9.87
C ASN A 63 13.49 1.30 -8.79
N ALA A 64 12.61 0.59 -8.09
CA ALA A 64 11.79 1.17 -7.03
C ALA A 64 11.55 0.19 -5.90
N GLN A 65 11.32 0.72 -4.70
CA GLN A 65 10.81 -0.02 -3.56
C GLN A 65 9.32 0.29 -3.41
N LEU A 66 8.46 -0.71 -3.57
CA LEU A 66 7.01 -0.53 -3.58
C LEU A 66 6.36 -1.15 -2.35
N VAL A 67 5.32 -0.49 -1.84
CA VAL A 67 4.33 -1.07 -0.93
C VAL A 67 3.03 -1.24 -1.70
N TYR A 68 2.57 -2.48 -1.82
CA TYR A 68 1.25 -2.81 -2.33
C TYR A 68 0.22 -2.77 -1.20
N GLY A 69 -0.96 -2.24 -1.48
CA GLY A 69 -2.09 -2.22 -0.55
C GLY A 69 -3.40 -2.59 -1.22
N ALA A 70 -4.25 -3.31 -0.48
CA ALA A 70 -5.63 -3.58 -0.86
C ALA A 70 -6.55 -2.49 -0.24
N PHE A 71 -7.42 -1.93 -1.06
CA PHE A 71 -8.34 -0.85 -0.69
C PHE A 71 -9.76 -1.23 -1.07
N THR A 72 -10.72 -0.67 -0.35
CA THR A 72 -12.14 -0.83 -0.63
C THR A 72 -12.87 0.50 -0.61
N THR A 73 -14.06 0.51 -1.18
CA THR A 73 -15.04 1.58 -0.98
C THR A 73 -15.59 1.55 0.46
N PRO A 74 -16.40 2.53 0.89
CA PRO A 74 -17.13 2.42 2.15
C PRO A 74 -18.24 1.35 2.11
N PRO A 75 -18.65 0.78 3.27
CA PRO A 75 -19.69 -0.26 3.33
C PRO A 75 -21.05 0.18 2.79
N ASN A 76 -21.43 1.45 2.99
CA ASN A 76 -22.71 2.03 2.56
C ASN A 76 -22.68 2.54 1.11
N SER A 77 -21.74 2.06 0.29
CA SER A 77 -21.56 2.49 -1.10
C SER A 77 -21.49 1.28 -2.03
N ILE A 78 -21.43 1.51 -3.34
CA ILE A 78 -21.24 0.43 -4.32
C ILE A 78 -20.00 -0.37 -3.93
N SER A 79 -20.16 -1.69 -3.83
CA SER A 79 -19.07 -2.57 -3.43
C SER A 79 -17.95 -2.52 -4.46
N GLY A 80 -16.79 -2.04 -4.06
CA GLY A 80 -15.62 -1.90 -4.91
C GLY A 80 -14.36 -2.17 -4.11
N SER A 81 -13.43 -2.90 -4.71
CA SER A 81 -12.10 -3.14 -4.19
C SER A 81 -11.04 -2.85 -5.24
N ALA A 82 -9.87 -2.42 -4.80
CA ALA A 82 -8.74 -2.12 -5.66
C ALA A 82 -7.42 -2.50 -5.00
N VAL A 83 -6.41 -2.78 -5.83
CA VAL A 83 -5.02 -2.91 -5.39
C VAL A 83 -4.23 -1.74 -5.97
N CYS A 84 -3.55 -0.99 -5.13
CA CYS A 84 -2.63 0.07 -5.52
C CYS A 84 -1.22 -0.23 -5.01
N ALA A 85 -0.22 0.27 -5.72
CA ALA A 85 1.17 0.29 -5.26
C ALA A 85 1.60 1.74 -5.01
N PHE A 86 2.43 1.95 -4.00
CA PHE A 86 3.00 3.25 -3.65
C PHE A 86 4.51 3.09 -3.51
N SER A 87 5.31 3.95 -4.14
CA SER A 87 6.75 3.88 -3.98
C SER A 87 7.20 4.56 -2.68
N LEU A 88 8.25 4.03 -2.06
CA LEU A 88 8.87 4.67 -0.90
C LEU A 88 9.38 6.09 -1.23
N GLN A 89 9.79 6.30 -2.48
CA GLN A 89 10.21 7.62 -2.98
C GLN A 89 9.04 8.60 -2.97
N ASP A 90 7.90 8.26 -3.60
CA ASP A 90 6.72 9.13 -3.64
C ASP A 90 6.18 9.42 -2.22
N ILE A 91 6.22 8.43 -1.33
CA ILE A 91 5.87 8.60 0.09
C ILE A 91 6.80 9.64 0.74
N THR A 92 8.11 9.51 0.53
CA THR A 92 9.12 10.40 1.10
C THR A 92 8.97 11.83 0.57
N ASP A 93 8.83 11.98 -0.75
CA ASP A 93 8.65 13.27 -1.42
C ASP A 93 7.40 13.99 -0.91
N THR A 94 6.32 13.26 -0.66
CA THR A 94 5.08 13.82 -0.10
C THR A 94 5.30 14.43 1.28
N PHE A 95 6.19 13.85 2.11
CA PHE A 95 6.51 14.41 3.43
C PHE A 95 7.47 15.62 3.37
N GLU A 96 8.17 15.82 2.26
CA GLU A 96 8.95 17.03 1.98
C GLU A 96 8.11 18.16 1.35
N GLY A 97 6.86 17.86 0.97
CA GLY A 97 5.88 18.82 0.45
C GLY A 97 5.27 19.77 1.50
N ASN A 98 4.20 20.48 1.13
CA ASN A 98 3.54 21.43 2.02
C ASN A 98 2.71 20.74 3.10
N PHE A 99 2.61 21.35 4.27
CA PHE A 99 1.67 20.95 5.32
C PHE A 99 0.26 21.45 4.97
N LYS A 100 -0.76 20.79 5.52
CA LYS A 100 -2.16 21.21 5.41
C LYS A 100 -2.59 21.93 6.67
N GLU A 101 -3.15 23.14 6.55
CA GLU A 101 -3.71 23.90 7.67
C GLU A 101 -5.21 24.18 7.50
N GLN A 102 -5.89 24.31 8.63
CA GLN A 102 -7.25 24.85 8.72
C GLN A 102 -7.19 26.06 9.67
N ALA A 103 -7.21 27.26 9.12
CA ALA A 103 -6.96 28.49 9.90
C ALA A 103 -8.04 28.77 10.96
N ALA A 104 -9.28 28.34 10.70
CA ALA A 104 -10.40 28.43 11.63
C ALA A 104 -11.32 27.21 11.45
N ILE A 105 -12.18 26.92 12.43
CA ILE A 105 -13.06 25.73 12.43
C ILE A 105 -13.94 25.65 11.17
N ASN A 106 -14.36 26.80 10.64
CA ASN A 106 -15.19 26.93 9.44
C ASN A 106 -14.40 27.30 8.17
N ALA A 107 -13.07 27.39 8.24
CA ALA A 107 -12.24 27.68 7.08
C ALA A 107 -11.96 26.42 6.26
N ASN A 108 -11.65 26.61 4.99
CA ASN A 108 -11.18 25.52 4.13
C ASN A 108 -9.78 25.06 4.55
N TRP A 109 -9.49 23.80 4.25
CA TRP A 109 -8.16 23.24 4.38
C TRP A 109 -7.30 23.70 3.20
N LEU A 110 -6.19 24.38 3.49
CA LEU A 110 -5.30 24.96 2.49
C LEU A 110 -3.83 24.58 2.78
N PRO A 111 -2.95 24.61 1.77
CA PRO A 111 -1.52 24.43 1.99
C PRO A 111 -0.94 25.55 2.86
N VAL A 112 -0.09 25.18 3.80
CA VAL A 112 0.75 26.11 4.57
C VAL A 112 1.84 26.66 3.65
N THR A 113 1.95 27.99 3.60
CA THR A 113 3.02 28.66 2.85
C THR A 113 4.39 28.38 3.47
N SER A 114 5.42 28.19 2.64
CA SER A 114 6.79 27.86 3.09
C SER A 114 7.36 28.87 4.11
N SER A 115 7.01 30.15 4.00
CA SER A 115 7.41 31.20 4.95
C SER A 115 6.90 31.03 6.38
N LYS A 116 5.83 30.23 6.59
CA LYS A 116 5.29 29.91 7.92
C LYS A 116 5.90 28.65 8.53
N VAL A 117 6.68 27.89 7.76
CA VAL A 117 7.32 26.65 8.22
C VAL A 117 8.56 27.03 9.01
N PRO A 118 8.68 26.63 10.29
CA PRO A 118 9.82 26.98 11.12
C PRO A 118 11.08 26.19 10.74
N ASP A 119 12.23 26.71 11.16
CA ASP A 119 13.52 26.02 11.11
C ASP A 119 13.93 25.57 12.54
N PRO A 120 14.36 24.31 12.73
CA PRO A 120 14.46 23.24 11.74
C PRO A 120 13.09 22.75 11.26
N ARG A 121 13.05 22.25 10.02
CA ARG A 121 11.81 21.79 9.37
C ARG A 121 11.14 20.68 10.19
N PRO A 122 9.86 20.84 10.57
CA PRO A 122 9.11 19.83 11.31
C PRO A 122 9.10 18.45 10.62
N GLY A 123 9.33 17.39 11.40
CA GLY A 123 9.30 16.01 10.88
C GLY A 123 10.65 15.47 10.38
N GLN A 124 11.71 16.28 10.36
CA GLN A 124 13.07 15.81 10.09
C GLN A 124 13.66 15.07 11.30
N CYS A 125 14.57 14.12 11.04
CA CYS A 125 15.23 13.38 12.10
C CYS A 125 16.44 14.15 12.63
N HIS A 126 16.49 14.32 13.95
CA HIS A 126 17.55 15.04 14.64
C HIS A 126 18.35 14.09 15.54
N ASN A 127 19.62 14.40 15.80
CA ASN A 127 20.45 13.63 16.72
C ASN A 127 19.90 13.64 18.16
N ASP A 128 19.35 14.78 18.60
CA ASP A 128 18.65 14.91 19.87
C ASP A 128 17.38 15.75 19.70
N SER A 129 16.21 15.11 19.63
CA SER A 129 14.92 15.80 19.50
C SER A 129 14.58 16.69 20.71
N ARG A 130 15.23 16.49 21.85
CA ARG A 130 14.98 17.28 23.07
C ARG A 130 15.52 18.69 22.99
N THR A 131 16.38 18.99 22.02
CA THR A 131 16.92 20.34 21.77
C THR A 131 16.10 21.12 20.74
N LEU A 132 15.00 20.55 20.23
CA LEU A 132 14.16 21.22 19.24
C LEU A 132 13.49 22.48 19.81
N PRO A 133 13.43 23.58 19.03
CA PRO A 133 12.74 24.79 19.47
C PRO A 133 11.24 24.57 19.69
N ASP A 134 10.69 25.24 20.69
CA ASP A 134 9.24 25.22 20.98
C ASP A 134 8.39 25.61 19.77
N LEU A 135 8.90 26.48 18.89
CA LEU A 135 8.19 26.89 17.66
C LEU A 135 7.94 25.69 16.73
N THR A 136 8.97 24.89 16.43
CA THR A 136 8.87 23.67 15.62
C THR A 136 7.92 22.64 16.24
N LEU A 137 7.98 22.48 17.57
CA LEU A 137 7.16 21.51 18.31
C LEU A 137 5.69 21.92 18.39
N ASN A 138 5.42 23.22 18.56
CA ASN A 138 4.06 23.74 18.51
C ASN A 138 3.49 23.63 17.09
N PHE A 139 4.30 23.86 16.06
CA PHE A 139 3.89 23.73 14.67
C PHE A 139 3.46 22.30 14.33
N ILE A 140 4.30 21.29 14.59
CA ILE A 140 4.00 19.90 14.21
C ILE A 140 2.76 19.33 14.93
N LYS A 141 2.49 19.83 16.13
CA LYS A 141 1.30 19.44 16.91
C LYS A 141 0.00 19.77 16.18
N THR A 142 -0.05 20.90 15.47
CA THR A 142 -1.25 21.33 14.73
C THR A 142 -1.17 21.00 13.24
N HIS A 143 0.03 20.83 12.69
CA HIS A 143 0.29 20.60 11.26
C HIS A 143 0.93 19.23 11.00
N SER A 144 0.30 18.15 11.50
CA SER A 144 0.79 16.79 11.25
C SER A 144 0.33 16.19 9.92
N LEU A 145 -0.59 16.85 9.20
CA LEU A 145 -1.13 16.39 7.93
C LEU A 145 -0.43 17.09 6.76
N MET A 146 0.07 16.32 5.80
CA MET A 146 0.57 16.86 4.54
C MET A 146 -0.59 17.27 3.63
N ASP A 147 -0.37 18.30 2.81
CA ASP A 147 -1.38 18.81 1.88
C ASP A 147 -1.62 17.85 0.71
N GLU A 148 -0.52 17.44 0.09
CA GLU A 148 -0.48 16.49 -1.02
C GLU A 148 -0.77 15.06 -0.57
N SER A 149 -1.38 14.28 -1.46
CA SER A 149 -1.57 12.85 -1.29
C SER A 149 -0.51 12.06 -2.03
N VAL A 150 -0.07 10.93 -1.46
CA VAL A 150 0.86 10.01 -2.12
C VAL A 150 0.19 9.41 -3.36
N PRO A 151 0.73 9.62 -4.57
CA PRO A 151 0.18 9.06 -5.80
C PRO A 151 0.40 7.55 -5.89
N SER A 152 -0.48 6.85 -6.59
CA SER A 152 -0.24 5.45 -6.96
C SER A 152 0.89 5.35 -7.98
N PHE A 153 1.82 4.41 -7.78
CA PHE A 153 3.05 4.28 -8.56
C PHE A 153 2.82 4.13 -10.07
N PHE A 154 1.81 3.33 -10.48
CA PHE A 154 1.48 3.11 -11.89
C PHE A 154 0.51 4.17 -12.48
N GLY A 155 0.18 5.21 -11.70
CA GLY A 155 -0.79 6.25 -12.03
C GLY A 155 -2.27 5.87 -11.82
N GLN A 156 -2.57 4.58 -11.64
CA GLN A 156 -3.91 4.05 -11.38
C GLN A 156 -3.83 2.70 -10.64
N PRO A 157 -4.95 2.17 -10.09
CA PRO A 157 -4.96 0.86 -9.44
C PRO A 157 -4.62 -0.29 -10.41
N ILE A 158 -3.92 -1.30 -9.91
CA ILE A 158 -3.44 -2.47 -10.66
C ILE A 158 -4.56 -3.47 -10.91
N VAL A 159 -5.42 -3.69 -9.91
CA VAL A 159 -6.57 -4.57 -9.99
C VAL A 159 -7.76 -3.80 -9.46
N VAL A 160 -8.88 -3.84 -10.17
CA VAL A 160 -10.15 -3.26 -9.73
C VAL A 160 -11.25 -4.30 -9.87
N ARG A 161 -12.04 -4.48 -8.81
CA ARG A 161 -13.26 -5.30 -8.79
C ARG A 161 -14.40 -4.45 -8.24
N ALA A 162 -15.32 -4.06 -9.11
CA ALA A 162 -16.55 -3.34 -8.75
C ALA A 162 -17.77 -4.21 -8.98
N SER A 163 -18.79 -4.10 -8.12
CA SER A 163 -20.06 -4.83 -8.24
C SER A 163 -19.97 -6.35 -8.12
N PHE A 164 -18.94 -6.86 -7.44
CA PHE A 164 -18.83 -8.27 -7.09
C PHE A 164 -19.36 -8.53 -5.67
N HIS A 165 -19.84 -9.74 -5.42
CA HIS A 165 -20.31 -10.21 -4.10
C HIS A 165 -19.18 -10.44 -3.08
N TYR A 166 -18.02 -9.82 -3.27
CA TYR A 166 -16.87 -9.95 -2.39
C TYR A 166 -16.01 -8.69 -2.37
N ARG A 167 -15.25 -8.52 -1.30
CA ARG A 167 -14.29 -7.43 -1.09
C ARG A 167 -12.89 -7.99 -0.88
N PHE A 168 -11.88 -7.22 -1.24
CA PHE A 168 -10.50 -7.58 -0.93
C PHE A 168 -10.25 -7.40 0.56
N THR A 169 -9.53 -8.33 1.16
CA THR A 169 -9.18 -8.31 2.59
C THR A 169 -7.67 -8.30 2.77
N GLN A 170 -6.95 -9.15 2.03
CA GLN A 170 -5.52 -9.37 2.19
C GLN A 170 -4.77 -9.27 0.87
N ILE A 171 -3.49 -8.89 0.95
CA ILE A 171 -2.57 -8.90 -0.18
C ILE A 171 -1.23 -9.51 0.21
N ALA A 172 -0.71 -10.38 -0.65
CA ALA A 172 0.66 -10.89 -0.59
C ALA A 172 1.28 -10.83 -1.99
N VAL A 173 2.60 -10.71 -2.07
CA VAL A 173 3.32 -10.54 -3.34
C VAL A 173 4.47 -11.54 -3.41
N ASP A 174 4.61 -12.22 -4.54
CA ASP A 174 5.85 -12.91 -4.93
C ASP A 174 6.64 -11.99 -5.87
N PRO A 175 7.72 -11.35 -5.39
CA PRO A 175 8.34 -10.25 -6.10
C PRO A 175 9.27 -10.69 -7.23
N GLN A 176 9.24 -9.97 -8.34
CA GLN A 176 10.20 -10.09 -9.44
C GLN A 176 10.35 -11.53 -9.97
N VAL A 177 9.23 -12.24 -10.13
CA VAL A 177 9.19 -13.58 -10.72
C VAL A 177 9.63 -13.48 -12.18
N LYS A 178 10.72 -14.18 -12.51
CA LYS A 178 11.29 -14.20 -13.85
C LYS A 178 10.51 -15.13 -14.76
N VAL A 179 10.10 -14.63 -15.92
CA VAL A 179 9.41 -15.41 -16.96
C VAL A 179 10.34 -15.75 -18.14
N PRO A 180 9.98 -16.73 -18.99
CA PRO A 180 10.66 -16.92 -20.28
C PRO A 180 10.72 -15.60 -21.06
N GLY A 181 11.88 -15.29 -21.65
CA GLY A 181 12.14 -13.98 -22.26
C GLY A 181 12.78 -12.95 -21.32
N GLY A 182 13.08 -13.32 -20.06
CA GLY A 182 13.96 -12.57 -19.18
C GLY A 182 13.31 -11.42 -18.40
N LYS A 183 12.04 -11.10 -18.69
CA LYS A 183 11.24 -10.11 -17.96
C LYS A 183 10.92 -10.61 -16.55
N THR A 184 10.70 -9.67 -15.63
CA THR A 184 10.30 -9.92 -14.25
C THR A 184 8.98 -9.23 -13.93
N TYR A 185 8.12 -9.88 -13.15
CA TYR A 185 6.84 -9.34 -12.73
C TYR A 185 6.60 -9.62 -11.25
N ASP A 186 5.95 -8.69 -10.57
CA ASP A 186 5.42 -8.94 -9.23
C ASP A 186 4.08 -9.66 -9.36
N VAL A 187 4.02 -10.86 -8.77
CA VAL A 187 2.81 -11.68 -8.76
C VAL A 187 2.02 -11.37 -7.51
N LEU A 188 0.82 -10.84 -7.70
CA LEU A 188 -0.09 -10.41 -6.64
C LEU A 188 -1.02 -11.57 -6.28
N PHE A 189 -1.13 -11.87 -4.98
CA PHE A 189 -2.16 -12.73 -4.40
C PHE A 189 -3.09 -11.86 -3.58
N ILE A 190 -4.38 -11.91 -3.87
CA ILE A 190 -5.40 -11.04 -3.28
C ILE A 190 -6.48 -11.90 -2.65
N GLY A 191 -6.60 -11.84 -1.34
CA GLY A 191 -7.58 -12.58 -0.55
C GLY A 191 -8.89 -11.81 -0.47
N THR A 192 -10.00 -12.53 -0.37
CA THR A 192 -11.33 -11.94 -0.29
C THR A 192 -12.07 -12.30 0.99
N ASP A 193 -13.13 -11.54 1.30
CA ASP A 193 -14.05 -11.80 2.40
C ASP A 193 -14.94 -13.04 2.21
N ASN A 194 -14.94 -13.62 1.01
CA ASN A 194 -15.65 -14.86 0.68
C ASN A 194 -14.73 -16.05 0.38
N GLY A 195 -13.51 -16.04 0.92
CA GLY A 195 -12.63 -17.21 0.92
C GLY A 195 -11.89 -17.49 -0.39
N LYS A 196 -11.90 -16.54 -1.33
CA LYS A 196 -11.18 -16.66 -2.60
C LYS A 196 -9.79 -16.06 -2.49
N VAL A 197 -8.89 -16.57 -3.33
CA VAL A 197 -7.60 -15.94 -3.63
C VAL A 197 -7.51 -15.70 -5.13
N ILE A 198 -7.24 -14.47 -5.51
CA ILE A 198 -7.05 -14.02 -6.88
C ILE A 198 -5.55 -13.85 -7.11
N LYS A 199 -5.03 -14.48 -8.16
CA LYS A 199 -3.66 -14.33 -8.64
C LYS A 199 -3.64 -13.39 -9.84
N ALA A 200 -2.89 -12.30 -9.76
CA ALA A 200 -2.83 -11.30 -10.84
C ALA A 200 -1.43 -10.71 -11.01
N VAL A 201 -1.18 -10.11 -12.18
CA VAL A 201 0.03 -9.32 -12.47
C VAL A 201 -0.33 -8.03 -13.21
N ASN A 202 0.51 -7.00 -13.12
CA ASN A 202 0.48 -5.89 -14.06
C ASN A 202 1.30 -6.27 -15.31
N GLY A 203 0.64 -6.62 -16.41
CA GLY A 203 1.29 -7.06 -17.63
C GLY A 203 2.10 -5.99 -18.37
N LEU A 204 2.09 -4.72 -17.93
CA LEU A 204 2.95 -3.65 -18.46
C LEU A 204 4.17 -3.36 -17.57
N SER A 205 4.20 -3.85 -16.32
CA SER A 205 5.18 -3.38 -15.33
C SER A 205 6.62 -3.72 -15.69
N ALA A 206 6.86 -4.77 -16.47
CA ALA A 206 8.22 -5.11 -16.91
C ALA A 206 8.77 -4.13 -17.97
N ASP A 207 7.90 -3.50 -18.76
CA ASP A 207 8.28 -2.68 -19.91
C ASP A 207 8.08 -1.19 -19.66
N GLN A 208 7.14 -0.82 -18.78
CA GLN A 208 6.72 0.57 -18.56
C GLN A 208 6.52 0.84 -17.08
N ARG A 209 6.96 2.04 -16.64
CA ARG A 209 6.69 2.53 -15.28
C ARG A 209 5.22 2.94 -15.11
N TYR A 210 4.63 3.55 -16.14
CA TYR A 210 3.26 4.06 -16.10
C TYR A 210 2.32 3.16 -16.88
N GLY A 211 1.08 3.05 -16.38
CA GLY A 211 0.05 2.25 -17.01
C GLY A 211 -0.13 0.88 -16.34
N VAL A 212 -1.34 0.36 -16.52
CA VAL A 212 -1.76 -0.92 -15.96
C VAL A 212 -2.42 -1.74 -17.05
N ARG A 213 -1.97 -2.97 -17.22
CA ARG A 213 -2.73 -4.02 -17.91
C ARG A 213 -2.94 -5.16 -16.93
N THR A 214 -4.09 -5.18 -16.27
CA THR A 214 -4.42 -6.23 -15.32
C THR A 214 -4.52 -7.56 -16.04
N VAL A 215 -3.72 -8.54 -15.62
CA VAL A 215 -3.83 -9.93 -16.07
C VAL A 215 -4.18 -10.77 -14.85
N VAL A 216 -5.43 -11.22 -14.76
CA VAL A 216 -5.86 -12.20 -13.75
C VAL A 216 -5.49 -13.58 -14.27
N ILE A 217 -4.58 -14.25 -13.56
CA ILE A 217 -4.06 -15.57 -13.93
C ILE A 217 -5.01 -16.66 -13.42
N GLU A 218 -5.46 -16.55 -12.18
CA GLU A 218 -6.28 -17.56 -11.53
C GLU A 218 -7.16 -16.93 -10.45
N GLU A 219 -8.34 -17.48 -10.23
CA GLU A 219 -9.21 -17.18 -9.09
C GLU A 219 -9.62 -18.52 -8.47
N ILE A 220 -9.14 -18.80 -7.26
CA ILE A 220 -9.37 -20.07 -6.57
C ILE A 220 -10.21 -19.87 -5.32
N GLN A 221 -11.15 -20.78 -5.10
CA GLN A 221 -11.87 -20.89 -3.83
C GLN A 221 -11.00 -21.68 -2.86
N VAL A 222 -10.42 -21.00 -1.87
CA VAL A 222 -9.52 -21.63 -0.88
C VAL A 222 -10.30 -22.09 0.34
N PHE A 223 -11.23 -21.24 0.81
CA PHE A 223 -12.12 -21.53 1.92
C PHE A 223 -13.58 -21.52 1.45
N PRO A 224 -14.55 -22.05 2.23
CA PRO A 224 -15.97 -21.88 1.92
C PRO A 224 -16.37 -20.40 1.77
N SER A 225 -17.44 -20.11 1.03
CA SER A 225 -17.85 -18.74 0.68
C SER A 225 -18.19 -17.82 1.86
N HIS A 226 -18.40 -18.37 3.05
CA HIS A 226 -18.70 -17.64 4.28
C HIS A 226 -17.45 -17.44 5.17
N VAL A 227 -16.29 -17.94 4.75
CA VAL A 227 -15.04 -17.89 5.51
C VAL A 227 -14.09 -16.88 4.86
N PRO A 228 -13.83 -15.72 5.48
CA PRO A 228 -12.97 -14.69 4.90
C PRO A 228 -11.49 -15.08 4.99
N VAL A 229 -10.70 -14.65 4.00
CA VAL A 229 -9.24 -14.68 4.10
C VAL A 229 -8.79 -13.57 5.05
N ARG A 230 -8.09 -13.94 6.13
CA ARG A 230 -7.65 -13.05 7.21
C ARG A 230 -6.18 -12.68 7.15
N ASN A 231 -5.34 -13.58 6.66
CA ASN A 231 -3.93 -13.30 6.44
C ASN A 231 -3.39 -14.10 5.26
N MET A 232 -2.32 -13.61 4.62
CA MET A 232 -1.62 -14.32 3.55
C MET A 232 -0.13 -14.03 3.59
N LYS A 233 0.67 -15.04 3.27
CA LYS A 233 2.13 -14.89 3.14
C LYS A 233 2.65 -15.78 2.02
N VAL A 234 3.52 -15.21 1.17
CA VAL A 234 4.33 -16.01 0.23
C VAL A 234 5.58 -16.46 0.98
N GLU A 235 5.78 -17.78 1.04
CA GLU A 235 6.96 -18.41 1.60
C GLU A 235 7.78 -19.01 0.46
N ARG A 236 9.00 -18.52 0.27
CA ARG A 236 9.91 -19.03 -0.75
C ARG A 236 10.69 -20.20 -0.19
N GLY A 237 10.56 -21.37 -0.81
CA GLY A 237 11.35 -22.53 -0.45
C GLY A 237 12.85 -22.26 -0.63
N ASN A 238 13.67 -22.79 0.28
CA ASN A 238 15.12 -22.68 0.19
C ASN A 238 15.63 -23.45 -1.03
N LYS A 239 16.33 -22.75 -1.94
CA LYS A 239 16.91 -23.35 -3.16
C LYS A 239 17.94 -24.46 -2.88
N GLY A 240 18.40 -24.62 -1.64
CA GLY A 240 19.35 -25.65 -1.20
C GLY A 240 18.71 -26.93 -0.66
N GLU A 241 17.42 -26.94 -0.36
CA GLU A 241 16.70 -28.14 0.08
C GLU A 241 16.02 -28.79 -1.13
N LYS A 242 16.20 -30.11 -1.30
CA LYS A 242 15.50 -30.89 -2.33
C LYS A 242 13.99 -30.74 -2.12
N GLY A 243 13.33 -29.94 -2.97
CA GLY A 243 11.88 -29.69 -2.91
C GLY A 243 11.45 -28.34 -2.34
N GLY A 244 12.35 -27.36 -2.23
CA GLY A 244 12.02 -25.98 -1.85
C GLY A 244 11.12 -25.27 -2.88
N GLU A 245 9.83 -25.60 -2.89
CA GLU A 245 8.81 -24.94 -3.71
C GLU A 245 8.32 -23.65 -3.04
N THR A 246 8.08 -22.59 -3.81
CA THR A 246 7.38 -21.39 -3.32
C THR A 246 5.91 -21.74 -3.04
N ARG A 247 5.46 -21.43 -1.81
CA ARG A 247 4.09 -21.69 -1.36
C ARG A 247 3.41 -20.41 -0.89
N LEU A 248 2.11 -20.35 -1.09
CA LEU A 248 1.25 -19.33 -0.52
C LEU A 248 0.55 -19.93 0.71
N ILE A 249 0.80 -19.33 1.86
CA ILE A 249 0.08 -19.63 3.10
C ILE A 249 -1.12 -18.69 3.18
N VAL A 250 -2.31 -19.25 3.30
CA VAL A 250 -3.59 -18.53 3.38
C VAL A 250 -4.24 -18.89 4.71
N VAL A 251 -4.64 -17.89 5.48
CA VAL A 251 -5.14 -18.04 6.86
C VAL A 251 -6.54 -17.48 6.96
N SER A 252 -7.46 -18.23 7.56
CA SER A 252 -8.77 -17.76 8.03
C SER A 252 -8.81 -17.71 9.56
N ASP A 253 -9.98 -17.43 10.14
CA ASP A 253 -10.19 -17.45 11.59
C ASP A 253 -10.08 -18.88 12.19
N SER A 254 -10.27 -19.93 11.38
CA SER A 254 -10.38 -21.33 11.85
C SER A 254 -9.42 -22.31 11.17
N GLU A 255 -8.83 -21.96 10.03
CA GLU A 255 -8.00 -22.88 9.25
C GLU A 255 -6.84 -22.17 8.53
N VAL A 256 -5.80 -22.94 8.23
CA VAL A 256 -4.63 -22.51 7.47
C VAL A 256 -4.44 -23.47 6.30
N GLN A 257 -4.37 -22.91 5.09
CA GLN A 257 -4.17 -23.67 3.86
C GLN A 257 -2.83 -23.29 3.23
N SER A 258 -2.11 -24.27 2.70
CA SER A 258 -0.82 -24.07 2.03
C SER A 258 -0.90 -24.49 0.58
N LEU A 259 -0.81 -23.52 -0.33
CA LEU A 259 -1.01 -23.69 -1.75
C LEU A 259 0.31 -23.56 -2.50
N ARG A 260 0.47 -24.32 -3.59
CA ARG A 260 1.58 -24.07 -4.53
C ARG A 260 1.32 -22.77 -5.28
N VAL A 261 2.32 -21.90 -5.34
CA VAL A 261 2.21 -20.62 -6.09
C VAL A 261 2.07 -20.87 -7.59
N HIS A 262 2.75 -21.89 -8.11
CA HIS A 262 2.65 -22.32 -9.49
C HIS A 262 1.87 -23.64 -9.57
N ARG A 263 0.78 -23.63 -10.33
CA ARG A 263 -0.08 -24.81 -10.57
C ARG A 263 -0.01 -25.26 -12.03
N CYS A 264 1.16 -25.12 -12.65
CA CYS A 264 1.38 -25.45 -14.06
C CYS A 264 1.12 -26.93 -14.38
N ASP A 265 1.37 -27.82 -13.41
CA ASP A 265 1.19 -29.27 -13.56
C ASP A 265 -0.24 -29.75 -13.24
N SER A 266 -1.18 -28.85 -12.91
CA SER A 266 -2.55 -29.29 -12.59
C SER A 266 -3.29 -29.68 -13.88
N ASN A 267 -3.26 -30.98 -14.16
CA ASN A 267 -3.85 -31.71 -15.29
C ASN A 267 -5.38 -31.51 -15.46
N LYS A 268 -5.82 -30.37 -16.01
CA LYS A 268 -7.17 -30.21 -16.61
C LYS A 268 -7.17 -29.25 -17.81
N ILE A 269 -6.14 -29.28 -18.63
CA ILE A 269 -6.15 -28.56 -19.91
C ILE A 269 -6.54 -29.57 -20.99
N SER A 270 -7.76 -29.46 -21.52
CA SER A 270 -8.29 -30.35 -22.57
C SER A 270 -7.85 -29.96 -23.99
N SER A 271 -7.09 -28.89 -24.14
CA SER A 271 -6.60 -28.38 -25.43
C SER A 271 -5.34 -27.56 -25.23
N CYS A 272 -4.32 -27.83 -26.05
CA CYS A 272 -3.21 -26.91 -26.27
C CYS A 272 -3.67 -25.69 -27.06
#